data_AF-A0A850BNE6-F1
#
_entry.id   AF-A0A850BNE6-F1
#
_cell.length_a   1.000
_cell.length_b   1.000
_cell.length_c   1.000
_cell.angle_alpha   90.00
_cell.angle_beta   90.00
_cell.angle_gamma   90.00
#
_symmetry.space_group_name_H-M   'P 1'
#
loop_
_entity.id
_entity.type
_entity.pdbx_description
1 polymer ?
#
loop_
_entity_poly.entity_id
_entity_poly.type
_entity_poly.pdbx_seq_one_letter_code
_entity_poly.pdbx_strand_id
1 'polypeptide(L)'
;MAIDYQRFERYLRRCKEVANEPGMNPIVIAVYQEALDGPATAYLTAYDAMVKAIAAHEKEHGEAHQALSELDSPYRVARSAVATMQPETVKALPDTLKSLSTDTDQLSAIEKLLDIIDDYAGSAWADALLKGEFGIKAAAAVKEINEGITSNKALSAAQLERSRAYGPAYEKYLGFKRVVRNALGPGSKQYRRIHMRASPGAGGAGGAGDEAPAEGTEAPPKTP
;
A
#
# COMPACT_ATOMS: atom_id res chain seq x y z
N MET A 1 -2.24 -17.00 5.80
CA MET A 1 -3.14 -16.77 4.63
C MET A 1 -3.20 -15.27 4.41
N ALA A 2 -2.70 -14.76 3.29
CA ALA A 2 -2.74 -13.31 3.00
C ALA A 2 -4.18 -12.89 2.65
N ILE A 3 -4.63 -11.74 3.14
CA ILE A 3 -5.97 -11.21 2.86
C ILE A 3 -5.99 -10.58 1.46
N ASP A 4 -6.87 -11.06 0.58
CA ASP A 4 -7.09 -10.49 -0.75
C ASP A 4 -8.14 -9.36 -0.68
N TYR A 5 -7.67 -8.16 -0.32
CA TYR A 5 -8.50 -6.97 -0.14
C TYR A 5 -9.20 -6.55 -1.44
N GLN A 6 -8.51 -6.56 -2.58
CA GLN A 6 -9.09 -6.19 -3.88
C GLN A 6 -10.22 -7.13 -4.26
N ARG A 7 -10.09 -8.42 -3.97
CA ARG A 7 -11.16 -9.36 -4.23
C ARG A 7 -12.33 -9.18 -3.27
N PHE A 8 -12.06 -8.85 -2.01
CA PHE A 8 -13.13 -8.59 -1.04
C PHE A 8 -13.97 -7.37 -1.42
N GLU A 9 -13.33 -6.28 -1.85
CA GLU A 9 -13.98 -5.09 -2.42
C GLU A 9 -15.01 -5.47 -3.50
N ARG A 10 -14.61 -6.30 -4.48
CA ARG A 10 -15.50 -6.76 -5.56
C ARG A 10 -16.71 -7.54 -5.03
N TYR A 11 -16.55 -8.33 -3.98
CA TYR A 11 -17.67 -9.07 -3.39
C TYR A 11 -18.66 -8.15 -2.68
N LEU A 12 -18.19 -7.13 -1.97
CA LEU A 12 -19.07 -6.16 -1.32
C LEU A 12 -19.88 -5.36 -2.34
N ARG A 13 -19.27 -4.94 -3.45
CA ARG A 13 -20.01 -4.29 -4.56
C ARG A 13 -21.08 -5.22 -5.14
N ARG A 14 -20.75 -6.50 -5.35
CA ARG A 14 -21.73 -7.51 -5.81
C ARG A 14 -22.85 -7.77 -4.80
N CYS A 15 -22.59 -7.68 -3.50
CA CYS A 15 -23.65 -7.77 -2.49
C CYS A 15 -24.68 -6.65 -2.66
N LYS A 16 -24.21 -5.42 -2.91
CA LYS A 16 -25.07 -4.27 -3.23
C LYS A 16 -25.86 -4.50 -4.52
N GLU A 17 -25.21 -4.98 -5.57
CA GLU A 17 -25.88 -5.32 -6.83
C GLU A 17 -27.01 -6.35 -6.60
N VAL A 18 -26.71 -7.44 -5.88
CA VAL A 18 -27.68 -8.50 -5.57
C VAL A 18 -28.87 -7.95 -4.78
N ALA A 19 -28.64 -7.13 -3.76
CA ALA A 19 -29.72 -6.54 -2.97
C ALA A 19 -30.61 -5.58 -3.78
N ASN A 20 -30.08 -4.99 -4.85
CA ASN A 20 -30.80 -4.05 -5.71
C ASN A 20 -31.41 -4.70 -6.97
N GLU A 21 -31.30 -6.03 -7.16
CA GLU A 21 -31.90 -6.69 -8.32
C GLU A 21 -33.46 -6.62 -8.24
N PRO A 22 -34.16 -6.32 -9.35
CA PRO A 22 -35.63 -6.31 -9.36
C PRO A 22 -36.22 -7.67 -8.96
N GLY A 23 -37.22 -7.65 -8.08
CA GLY A 23 -37.87 -8.87 -7.58
C GLY A 23 -37.00 -9.68 -6.60
N MET A 24 -35.94 -9.08 -6.05
CA MET A 24 -35.14 -9.72 -5.00
C MET A 24 -35.99 -10.09 -3.78
N ASN A 25 -35.65 -11.21 -3.14
CA ASN A 25 -36.33 -11.65 -1.92
C ASN A 25 -36.28 -10.52 -0.87
N PRO A 26 -37.43 -10.07 -0.31
CA PRO A 26 -37.47 -8.93 0.61
C PRO A 26 -36.57 -9.08 1.85
N ILE A 27 -36.38 -10.31 2.35
CA ILE A 27 -35.49 -10.58 3.49
C ILE A 27 -34.02 -10.37 3.10
N VAL A 28 -33.63 -10.72 1.87
CA VAL A 28 -32.27 -10.45 1.38
C VAL A 28 -32.03 -8.93 1.33
N ILE A 29 -33.00 -8.17 0.84
CA ILE A 29 -32.93 -6.69 0.81
C ILE A 29 -32.78 -6.12 2.22
N ALA A 30 -33.66 -6.52 3.14
CA ALA A 30 -33.66 -6.04 4.52
C ALA A 30 -32.32 -6.36 5.23
N VAL A 31 -31.81 -7.59 5.12
CA VAL A 31 -30.53 -7.98 5.73
C VAL A 31 -29.36 -7.19 5.12
N TYR A 32 -29.38 -6.91 3.81
CA TYR A 32 -28.36 -6.05 3.22
C TYR A 32 -28.40 -4.66 3.87
N GLN A 33 -29.56 -4.01 3.86
CA GLN A 33 -29.73 -2.63 4.33
C GLN A 33 -29.44 -2.48 5.83
N GLU A 34 -29.94 -3.40 6.66
CA GLU A 34 -29.85 -3.30 8.11
C GLU A 34 -28.51 -3.78 8.68
N ALA A 35 -27.85 -4.76 8.04
CA ALA A 35 -26.68 -5.41 8.63
C ALA A 35 -25.39 -5.25 7.83
N LEU A 36 -25.44 -5.19 6.49
CA LEU A 36 -24.24 -5.19 5.65
C LEU A 36 -23.90 -3.81 5.08
N ASP A 37 -24.89 -2.98 4.72
CA ASP A 37 -24.66 -1.77 3.93
C ASP A 37 -23.72 -0.78 4.63
N GLY A 38 -23.91 -0.54 5.93
CA GLY A 38 -23.02 0.32 6.72
C GLY A 38 -21.56 -0.18 6.72
N PRO A 39 -21.28 -1.40 7.23
CA PRO A 39 -19.93 -1.96 7.24
C PRO A 39 -19.30 -2.10 5.85
N ALA A 40 -20.09 -2.48 4.84
CA ALA A 40 -19.61 -2.58 3.46
C ALA A 40 -19.21 -1.20 2.92
N THR A 41 -20.03 -0.17 3.14
CA THR A 41 -19.74 1.20 2.73
C THR A 41 -18.51 1.76 3.42
N ALA A 42 -18.34 1.50 4.72
CA ALA A 42 -17.15 1.89 5.46
C ALA A 42 -15.88 1.27 4.86
N TYR A 43 -15.90 -0.03 4.58
CA TYR A 43 -14.77 -0.71 3.93
C TYR A 43 -14.49 -0.18 2.53
N LEU A 44 -15.51 -0.03 1.68
CA LEU A 44 -15.35 0.48 0.31
C LEU A 44 -14.78 1.90 0.30
N THR A 45 -15.23 2.76 1.21
CA THR A 45 -14.69 4.11 1.39
C THR A 45 -13.22 4.08 1.77
N ALA A 46 -12.85 3.24 2.75
CA ALA A 46 -11.46 3.09 3.16
C ALA A 46 -10.57 2.49 2.06
N TYR A 47 -11.11 1.56 1.26
CA TYR A 47 -10.42 1.00 0.09
C TYR A 47 -10.16 2.07 -0.97
N ASP A 48 -11.19 2.85 -1.34
CA ASP A 48 -11.06 3.90 -2.35
C ASP A 48 -10.10 5.01 -1.88
N ALA A 49 -10.11 5.36 -0.59
CA ALA A 49 -9.14 6.28 0.00
C ALA A 49 -7.70 5.73 -0.09
N MET A 50 -7.51 4.44 0.17
CA MET A 50 -6.22 3.77 0.06
C MET A 50 -5.70 3.70 -1.38
N VAL A 51 -6.57 3.48 -2.37
CA VAL A 51 -6.20 3.53 -3.80
C VAL A 51 -5.75 4.95 -4.19
N LYS A 52 -6.47 5.98 -3.76
CA LYS A 52 -6.05 7.38 -3.99
C LYS A 52 -4.72 7.69 -3.33
N ALA A 53 -4.50 7.19 -2.11
CA ALA A 53 -3.25 7.40 -1.39
C ALA A 53 -2.06 6.68 -2.05
N ILE A 54 -2.25 5.52 -2.68
CA ILE A 54 -1.21 4.89 -3.51
C ILE A 54 -0.84 5.80 -4.66
N ALA A 55 -1.82 6.26 -5.45
CA ALA A 55 -1.55 7.08 -6.62
C ALA A 55 -0.85 8.40 -6.26
N ALA A 56 -1.25 9.03 -5.15
CA ALA A 56 -0.57 10.19 -4.61
C ALA A 56 0.87 9.85 -4.20
N HIS A 57 1.07 8.79 -3.42
CA HIS A 57 2.41 8.38 -3.00
C HIS A 57 3.34 8.06 -4.17
N GLU A 58 2.88 7.33 -5.18
CA GLU A 58 3.67 7.04 -6.38
C GLU A 58 4.11 8.31 -7.12
N LYS A 59 3.21 9.29 -7.23
CA LYS A 59 3.51 10.60 -7.83
C LYS A 59 4.56 11.36 -7.01
N GLU A 60 4.28 11.62 -5.74
CA GLU A 60 5.15 12.46 -4.89
C GLU A 60 6.52 11.77 -4.65
N HIS A 61 6.58 10.44 -4.56
CA HIS A 61 7.84 9.71 -4.46
C HIS A 61 8.66 9.80 -5.75
N GLY A 62 8.00 9.77 -6.92
CA GLY A 62 8.67 9.98 -8.21
C GLY A 62 9.27 11.39 -8.33
N GLU A 63 8.52 12.42 -7.93
CA GLU A 63 8.96 13.82 -7.94
C GLU A 63 10.12 14.05 -6.95
N ALA A 64 10.04 13.49 -5.73
CA ALA A 64 11.13 13.53 -4.75
C ALA A 64 12.41 12.86 -5.27
N HIS A 65 12.29 11.68 -5.88
CA HIS A 65 13.44 10.96 -6.44
C HIS A 65 14.10 11.74 -7.58
N GLN A 66 13.31 12.35 -8.45
CA GLN A 66 13.83 13.20 -9.52
C GLN A 66 14.56 14.42 -8.94
N ALA A 67 13.97 15.12 -7.98
CA ALA A 67 14.59 16.30 -7.37
C ALA A 67 15.93 15.97 -6.68
N LEU A 68 16.02 14.83 -5.98
CA LEU A 68 17.26 14.33 -5.39
C LEU A 68 18.32 14.02 -6.44
N SER A 69 17.94 13.38 -7.55
CA SER A 69 18.84 13.07 -8.66
C SER A 69 19.41 14.34 -9.29
N GLU A 70 18.58 15.37 -9.48
CA GLU A 70 18.99 16.66 -10.03
C GLU A 70 19.88 17.47 -9.07
N LEU A 71 19.74 17.26 -7.76
CA LEU A 71 20.51 17.92 -6.70
C LEU A 71 21.88 17.26 -6.42
N ASP A 72 22.08 15.98 -6.73
CA ASP A 72 23.30 15.22 -6.33
C ASP A 72 24.61 15.91 -6.72
N SER A 73 24.73 16.38 -7.98
CA SER A 73 25.94 17.05 -8.45
C SER A 73 26.14 18.42 -7.78
N PRO A 74 25.17 19.35 -7.80
CA PRO A 74 25.26 20.62 -7.07
C PRO A 74 25.55 20.48 -5.58
N TYR A 75 24.94 19.50 -4.91
CA TYR A 75 25.19 19.20 -3.50
C TYR A 75 26.65 18.84 -3.23
N ARG A 76 27.25 17.99 -4.07
CA ARG A 76 28.67 17.63 -3.93
C ARG A 76 29.58 18.83 -4.15
N VAL A 77 29.27 19.70 -5.11
CA VAL A 77 30.03 20.94 -5.34
C VAL A 77 29.95 21.86 -4.13
N ALA A 78 28.75 22.11 -3.60
CA ALA A 78 28.55 22.93 -2.41
C ALA A 78 29.30 22.36 -1.21
N ARG A 79 29.21 21.05 -0.97
CA ARG A 79 29.94 20.35 0.09
C ARG A 79 31.46 20.54 -0.04
N SER A 80 32.03 20.36 -1.24
CA SER A 80 33.47 20.56 -1.49
C SER A 80 33.92 22.01 -1.33
N ALA A 81 33.06 22.97 -1.71
CA ALA A 81 33.33 24.39 -1.51
C ALA A 81 33.41 24.72 -0.01
N VAL A 82 32.43 24.29 0.79
CA VAL A 82 32.46 24.47 2.25
C VAL A 82 33.71 23.83 2.85
N ALA A 83 34.05 22.60 2.45
CA ALA A 83 35.25 21.89 2.94
C ALA A 83 36.55 22.66 2.67
N THR A 84 36.59 23.42 1.56
CA THR A 84 37.77 24.22 1.16
C THR A 84 37.79 25.57 1.86
N MET A 85 36.64 26.23 1.95
CA MET A 85 36.54 27.58 2.52
C MET A 85 36.57 27.58 4.05
N GLN A 86 36.12 26.50 4.69
CA GLN A 86 35.98 26.35 6.15
C GLN A 86 36.51 24.98 6.62
N PRO A 87 37.83 24.73 6.58
CA PRO A 87 38.41 23.42 6.84
C PRO A 87 38.10 22.84 8.24
N GLU A 88 37.89 23.70 9.23
CA GLU A 88 37.49 23.33 10.58
C GLU A 88 36.08 22.73 10.65
N THR A 89 35.19 23.09 9.71
CA THR A 89 33.82 22.56 9.63
C THR A 89 33.73 21.22 8.92
N VAL A 90 34.82 20.70 8.34
CA VAL A 90 34.84 19.44 7.57
C VAL A 90 34.26 18.27 8.34
N LYS A 91 34.50 18.20 9.67
CA LYS A 91 33.93 17.14 10.52
C LYS A 91 32.42 17.26 10.73
N ALA A 92 31.87 18.46 10.56
CA ALA A 92 30.45 18.73 10.68
C ALA A 92 29.69 18.55 9.36
N LEU A 93 30.40 18.46 8.22
CA LEU A 93 29.78 18.30 6.92
C LEU A 93 28.94 17.02 6.83
N PRO A 94 27.69 17.11 6.35
CA PRO A 94 26.89 15.92 6.09
C PRO A 94 27.51 15.03 5.02
N ASP A 95 27.16 13.75 5.01
CA ASP A 95 27.62 12.80 3.98
C ASP A 95 27.02 13.12 2.60
N THR A 96 27.49 12.42 1.57
CA THR A 96 26.91 12.53 0.22
C THR A 96 25.51 11.93 0.17
N LEU A 97 24.58 12.51 -0.60
CA LEU A 97 23.20 12.03 -0.68
C LEU A 97 23.09 10.54 -1.03
N LYS A 98 23.96 10.04 -1.92
CA LYS A 98 24.02 8.63 -2.33
C LYS A 98 24.46 7.64 -1.25
N SER A 99 25.15 8.08 -0.20
CA SER A 99 25.58 7.20 0.89
C SER A 99 24.53 7.09 2.00
N LEU A 100 23.50 7.94 1.98
CA LEU A 100 22.41 7.95 2.95
C LEU A 100 21.32 6.98 2.50
N SER A 101 20.78 6.21 3.44
CA SER A 101 19.88 5.10 3.14
C SER A 101 18.40 5.48 3.14
N THR A 102 18.03 6.64 3.71
CA THR A 102 16.63 7.07 3.81
C THR A 102 16.43 8.50 3.32
N ASP A 103 15.24 8.79 2.79
CA ASP A 103 14.83 10.13 2.36
C ASP A 103 14.91 11.15 3.51
N THR A 104 14.64 10.72 4.75
CA THR A 104 14.78 11.56 5.96
C THR A 104 16.24 11.94 6.21
N ASP A 105 17.17 10.99 6.10
CA ASP A 105 18.60 11.28 6.27
C ASP A 105 19.09 12.23 5.18
N GLN A 106 18.63 12.04 3.94
CA GLN A 106 18.94 12.92 2.82
C GLN A 106 18.38 14.33 3.03
N LEU A 107 17.14 14.47 3.50
CA LEU A 107 16.56 15.76 3.87
C LEU A 107 17.41 16.46 4.94
N SER A 108 17.72 15.78 6.04
CA SER A 108 18.54 16.33 7.12
C SER A 108 19.95 16.72 6.63
N ALA A 109 20.52 15.99 5.68
CA ALA A 109 21.80 16.32 5.08
C ALA A 109 21.73 17.60 4.22
N ILE A 110 20.66 17.79 3.44
CA ILE A 110 20.43 19.00 2.64
C ILE A 110 20.25 20.21 3.55
N GLU A 111 19.36 20.11 4.54
CA GLU A 111 19.09 21.17 5.51
C GLU A 111 20.36 21.55 6.28
N LYS A 112 21.11 20.56 6.78
CA LYS A 112 22.37 20.81 7.49
C LYS A 112 23.41 21.51 6.61
N LEU A 113 23.50 21.14 5.33
CA LEU A 113 24.43 21.81 4.42
C LEU A 113 23.99 23.25 4.13
N LEU A 114 22.69 23.50 3.99
CA LEU A 114 22.14 24.85 3.86
C LEU A 114 22.44 25.69 5.10
N ASP A 115 22.19 25.16 6.31
CA ASP A 115 22.47 25.84 7.58
C ASP A 115 23.95 26.23 7.69
N ILE A 116 24.86 25.29 7.39
CA ILE A 116 26.31 25.56 7.41
C ILE A 116 26.68 26.68 6.42
N ILE A 117 26.04 26.75 5.24
CA ILE A 117 26.33 27.81 4.26
C ILE A 117 25.72 29.15 4.71
N ASP A 118 24.55 29.13 5.35
CA ASP A 118 23.84 30.32 5.83
C ASP A 118 24.59 31.03 6.96
N ASP A 119 25.33 30.28 7.80
CA ASP A 119 26.25 30.85 8.81
C ASP A 119 27.31 31.81 8.21
N TYR A 120 27.54 31.73 6.89
CA TYR A 120 28.49 32.59 6.15
C TYR A 120 27.80 33.50 5.13
N ALA A 121 26.49 33.75 5.29
CA ALA A 121 25.74 34.68 4.45
C ALA A 121 26.42 36.07 4.38
N GLY A 122 26.45 36.65 3.17
CA GLY A 122 27.17 37.90 2.89
C GLY A 122 28.62 37.70 2.45
N SER A 123 29.20 36.49 2.62
CA SER A 123 30.44 36.13 1.95
C SER A 123 30.18 35.77 0.48
N ALA A 124 31.09 36.14 -0.41
CA ALA A 124 30.88 35.98 -1.86
C ALA A 124 30.67 34.52 -2.29
N TRP A 125 31.35 33.56 -1.63
CA TRP A 125 31.25 32.15 -1.97
C TRP A 125 29.94 31.52 -1.48
N ALA A 126 29.49 31.87 -0.25
CA ALA A 126 28.26 31.35 0.32
C ALA A 126 27.05 31.90 -0.45
N ASP A 127 27.04 33.20 -0.72
CA ASP A 127 26.04 33.86 -1.55
C ASP A 127 25.94 33.24 -2.95
N ALA A 128 27.07 32.89 -3.57
CA ALA A 128 27.09 32.25 -4.88
C ALA A 128 26.49 30.83 -4.85
N LEU A 129 26.68 30.07 -3.76
CA LEU A 129 26.07 28.75 -3.60
C LEU A 129 24.56 28.84 -3.33
N LEU A 130 24.15 29.75 -2.44
CA LEU A 130 22.74 29.95 -2.07
C LEU A 130 21.90 30.52 -3.22
N LYS A 131 22.46 31.43 -4.01
CA LYS A 131 21.80 32.00 -5.20
C LYS A 131 21.99 31.17 -6.46
N GLY A 132 22.89 30.17 -6.41
CA GLY A 132 23.26 29.32 -7.54
C GLY A 132 22.40 28.08 -7.67
N GLU A 133 22.88 27.14 -8.47
CA GLU A 133 22.17 25.89 -8.78
C GLU A 133 21.89 25.05 -7.52
N PHE A 134 22.81 25.03 -6.55
CA PHE A 134 22.63 24.32 -5.29
C PHE A 134 21.44 24.87 -4.50
N GLY A 135 21.42 26.15 -4.16
CA GLY A 135 20.34 26.72 -3.34
C GLY A 135 18.95 26.60 -3.99
N ILE A 136 18.86 26.81 -5.32
CA ILE A 136 17.61 26.66 -6.07
C ILE A 136 17.09 25.22 -6.01
N LYS A 137 17.96 24.23 -6.32
CA LYS A 137 17.56 22.82 -6.33
C LYS A 137 17.39 22.23 -4.93
N ALA A 138 18.13 22.73 -3.94
CA ALA A 138 17.99 22.30 -2.55
C ALA A 138 16.60 22.66 -2.02
N ALA A 139 16.13 23.88 -2.27
CA ALA A 139 14.78 24.30 -1.87
C ALA A 139 13.69 23.43 -2.55
N ALA A 140 13.84 23.13 -3.84
CA ALA A 140 12.94 22.22 -4.54
C ALA A 140 12.98 20.81 -3.95
N ALA A 141 14.16 20.22 -3.75
CA ALA A 141 14.29 18.88 -3.18
C ALA A 141 13.72 18.79 -1.76
N VAL A 142 13.95 19.79 -0.89
CA VAL A 142 13.37 19.85 0.46
C VAL A 142 11.85 19.81 0.39
N LYS A 143 11.24 20.58 -0.51
CA LYS A 143 9.79 20.58 -0.72
C LYS A 143 9.28 19.19 -1.14
N GLU A 144 9.83 18.64 -2.23
CA GLU A 144 9.36 17.38 -2.80
C GLU A 144 9.58 16.19 -1.84
N ILE A 145 10.70 16.14 -1.10
CA ILE A 145 10.94 15.11 -0.08
C ILE A 145 9.90 15.21 1.05
N ASN A 146 9.57 16.42 1.51
CA ASN A 146 8.53 16.60 2.54
C ASN A 146 7.14 16.17 2.06
N GLU A 147 6.80 16.43 0.79
CA GLU A 147 5.57 15.96 0.15
C GLU A 147 5.57 14.42 0.04
N GLY A 148 6.71 13.81 -0.33
CA GLY A 148 6.95 12.37 -0.31
C GLY A 148 6.75 11.73 1.07
N ILE A 149 7.35 12.30 2.13
CA ILE A 149 7.18 11.84 3.51
C ILE A 149 5.70 11.95 3.95
N THR A 150 5.04 13.04 3.59
CA THR A 150 3.63 13.28 3.92
C THR A 150 2.71 12.28 3.23
N SER A 151 2.93 12.02 1.93
CA SER A 151 2.15 11.05 1.17
C SER A 151 2.35 9.62 1.68
N ASN A 152 3.56 9.25 2.10
CA ASN A 152 3.85 7.94 2.70
C ASN A 152 3.10 7.74 4.04
N LYS A 153 3.06 8.78 4.89
CA LYS A 153 2.26 8.76 6.13
C LYS A 153 0.76 8.60 5.82
N ALA A 154 0.26 9.33 4.82
CA ALA A 154 -1.13 9.23 4.39
C ALA A 154 -1.48 7.84 3.85
N LEU A 155 -0.60 7.24 3.04
CA LEU A 155 -0.75 5.87 2.55
C LEU A 155 -0.79 4.86 3.70
N SER A 156 0.13 4.97 4.65
CA SER A 156 0.17 4.11 5.84
C SER A 156 -1.14 4.20 6.66
N ALA A 157 -1.65 5.42 6.87
CA ALA A 157 -2.92 5.65 7.56
C ALA A 157 -4.11 5.04 6.80
N ALA A 158 -4.17 5.21 5.47
CA ALA A 158 -5.24 4.66 4.65
C ALA A 158 -5.22 3.11 4.62
N GLN A 159 -4.04 2.50 4.58
CA GLN A 159 -3.89 1.05 4.70
C GLN A 159 -4.38 0.51 6.04
N LEU A 160 -4.04 1.20 7.14
CA LEU A 160 -4.51 0.86 8.47
C LEU A 160 -6.03 0.96 8.58
N GLU A 161 -6.62 2.02 8.04
CA GLU A 161 -8.08 2.21 8.08
C GLU A 161 -8.81 1.14 7.26
N ARG A 162 -8.33 0.82 6.05
CA ARG A 162 -8.85 -0.30 5.26
C ARG A 162 -8.77 -1.63 6.03
N SER A 163 -7.66 -1.86 6.75
CA SER A 163 -7.49 -3.06 7.56
C SER A 163 -8.49 -3.11 8.73
N ARG A 164 -8.72 -1.99 9.42
CA ARG A 164 -9.71 -1.88 10.50
C ARG A 164 -11.13 -2.13 10.01
N ALA A 165 -11.50 -1.58 8.86
CA ALA A 165 -12.82 -1.74 8.27
C ALA A 165 -13.07 -3.17 7.74
N TYR A 166 -12.02 -3.95 7.49
CA TYR A 166 -12.14 -5.29 6.91
C TYR A 166 -12.91 -6.26 7.80
N GLY A 167 -12.53 -6.39 9.08
CA GLY A 167 -13.11 -7.37 10.00
C GLY A 167 -14.63 -7.28 10.14
N PRO A 168 -15.17 -6.10 10.51
CA PRO A 168 -16.61 -5.88 10.62
C PRO A 168 -17.35 -6.14 9.30
N ALA A 169 -16.81 -5.65 8.17
CA ALA A 169 -17.43 -5.88 6.86
C ALA A 169 -17.45 -7.37 6.49
N TYR A 170 -16.36 -8.09 6.77
CA TYR A 170 -16.23 -9.51 6.42
C TYR A 170 -17.22 -10.37 7.20
N GLU A 171 -17.37 -10.13 8.49
CA GLU A 171 -18.34 -10.83 9.33
C GLU A 171 -19.77 -10.66 8.80
N LYS A 172 -20.19 -9.42 8.54
CA LYS A 172 -21.53 -9.14 8.02
C LYS A 172 -21.74 -9.70 6.62
N TYR A 173 -20.70 -9.67 5.77
CA TYR A 173 -20.73 -10.31 4.46
C TYR A 173 -20.99 -11.82 4.56
N LEU A 174 -20.38 -12.53 5.52
CA LEU A 174 -20.64 -13.96 5.73
C LEU A 174 -22.10 -14.22 6.13
N GLY A 175 -22.65 -13.38 7.00
CA GLY A 175 -24.07 -13.42 7.38
C GLY A 175 -24.99 -13.22 6.17
N PHE A 176 -24.79 -12.15 5.42
CA PHE A 176 -25.54 -11.86 4.20
C PHE A 176 -25.45 -13.01 3.17
N LYS A 177 -24.24 -13.52 2.93
CA LYS A 177 -24.00 -14.66 2.03
C LYS A 177 -24.80 -15.91 2.45
N ARG A 178 -24.91 -16.18 3.76
CA ARG A 178 -25.72 -17.29 4.29
C ARG A 178 -27.21 -17.07 4.02
N VAL A 179 -27.72 -15.86 4.22
CA VAL A 179 -29.12 -15.52 3.93
C VAL A 179 -29.43 -15.70 2.44
N VAL A 180 -28.58 -15.18 1.55
CA VAL A 180 -28.74 -15.37 0.09
C VAL A 180 -28.74 -16.85 -0.29
N ARG A 181 -27.86 -17.66 0.31
CA ARG A 181 -27.83 -19.12 0.09
C ARG A 181 -29.15 -19.77 0.49
N ASN A 182 -29.70 -19.41 1.64
CA ASN A 182 -30.90 -20.03 2.19
C ASN A 182 -32.17 -19.58 1.45
N ALA A 183 -32.24 -18.30 1.07
CA ALA A 183 -33.40 -17.73 0.40
C ALA A 183 -33.51 -18.12 -1.08
N LEU A 184 -32.37 -18.20 -1.80
CA LEU A 184 -32.34 -18.40 -3.26
C LEU A 184 -31.74 -19.75 -3.68
N GLY A 185 -31.14 -20.48 -2.73
CA GLY A 185 -30.44 -21.73 -2.98
C GLY A 185 -28.97 -21.53 -3.40
N PRO A 186 -28.11 -22.56 -3.19
CA PRO A 186 -26.69 -22.51 -3.52
C PRO A 186 -26.39 -22.49 -5.04
N GLY A 187 -27.33 -22.93 -5.88
CA GLY A 187 -27.21 -22.89 -7.35
C GLY A 187 -27.54 -21.52 -7.96
N SER A 188 -28.13 -20.61 -7.19
CA SER A 188 -28.56 -19.30 -7.68
C SER A 188 -27.40 -18.48 -8.27
N LYS A 189 -27.72 -17.67 -9.28
CA LYS A 189 -26.76 -16.75 -9.90
C LYS A 189 -26.21 -15.75 -8.87
N GLN A 190 -27.09 -15.26 -8.00
CA GLN A 190 -26.81 -14.30 -6.95
C GLN A 190 -25.82 -14.85 -5.93
N TYR A 191 -26.08 -16.05 -5.39
CA TYR A 191 -25.15 -16.69 -4.46
C TYR A 191 -23.78 -16.92 -5.10
N ARG A 192 -23.74 -17.41 -6.35
CA ARG A 192 -22.47 -17.65 -7.07
C ARG A 192 -21.66 -16.37 -7.29
N ARG A 193 -22.31 -15.23 -7.54
CA ARG A 193 -21.65 -13.91 -7.73
C ARG A 193 -20.94 -13.45 -6.47
N ILE A 194 -21.56 -13.64 -5.31
CA ILE A 194 -21.02 -13.22 -4.00
C ILE A 194 -20.23 -14.33 -3.30
N HIS A 195 -20.03 -15.50 -3.92
CA HIS A 195 -19.30 -16.59 -3.30
C HIS A 195 -17.79 -16.46 -3.58
N MET A 196 -17.02 -16.14 -2.54
CA MET A 196 -15.56 -16.34 -2.50
C MET A 196 -15.18 -17.79 -2.84
N ARG A 197 -14.82 -18.08 -4.09
CA ARG A 197 -14.15 -19.34 -4.45
C ARG A 197 -12.69 -19.26 -4.00
N ALA A 198 -12.09 -20.27 -3.40
CA ALA A 198 -10.62 -20.28 -3.34
C ALA A 198 -10.08 -20.19 -4.78
N SER A 199 -9.11 -19.30 -5.06
CA SER A 199 -8.44 -19.32 -6.37
C SER A 199 -7.70 -20.66 -6.45
N PRO A 200 -7.82 -21.42 -7.57
CA PRO A 200 -7.12 -22.71 -7.73
C PRO A 200 -5.58 -22.64 -7.79
N GLY A 201 -4.95 -21.50 -7.43
CA GLY A 201 -3.52 -21.26 -7.63
C GLY A 201 -2.75 -20.80 -6.38
N ALA A 202 -3.36 -20.83 -5.19
CA ALA A 202 -2.68 -20.45 -3.94
C ALA A 202 -2.36 -21.63 -3.01
N GLY A 203 -2.61 -22.86 -3.46
CA GLY A 203 -2.29 -24.09 -2.73
C GLY A 203 -1.53 -25.04 -3.61
N GLY A 204 -0.24 -25.22 -3.31
CA GLY A 204 0.57 -26.41 -3.58
C GLY A 204 0.42 -27.10 -4.93
N ALA A 205 1.43 -26.92 -5.78
CA ALA A 205 1.85 -27.98 -6.67
C ALA A 205 2.02 -29.29 -5.88
N GLY A 206 1.28 -30.31 -6.29
CA GLY A 206 1.24 -31.62 -5.68
C GLY A 206 0.22 -32.51 -6.41
N GLY A 207 0.40 -32.67 -7.72
CA GLY A 207 -0.18 -33.82 -8.43
C GLY A 207 0.45 -35.11 -7.91
N ALA A 208 0.03 -36.31 -8.29
CA ALA A 208 -0.97 -36.82 -9.21
C ALA A 208 -1.03 -38.35 -8.96
N GLY A 209 -2.07 -39.01 -9.45
CA GLY A 209 -2.24 -40.47 -9.45
C GLY A 209 -3.44 -40.83 -8.58
N ASP A 210 -4.62 -41.17 -9.08
CA ASP A 210 -4.96 -41.94 -10.29
C ASP A 210 -4.14 -43.22 -10.42
N GLU A 211 -4.53 -44.22 -9.64
CA GLU A 211 -4.32 -45.63 -9.98
C GLU A 211 -5.58 -46.42 -9.59
N ALA A 212 -6.07 -47.18 -10.56
CA ALA A 212 -7.31 -47.94 -10.57
C ALA A 212 -7.17 -49.29 -9.81
N PRO A 213 -8.20 -50.15 -9.73
CA PRO A 213 -8.43 -51.07 -8.61
C PRO A 213 -7.64 -52.39 -8.71
N ALA A 214 -7.35 -52.99 -7.55
CA ALA A 214 -6.92 -54.37 -7.43
C ALA A 214 -7.98 -55.20 -6.66
N GLU A 215 -8.62 -56.09 -7.41
CA GLU A 215 -9.41 -57.22 -6.94
C GLU A 215 -8.45 -58.38 -6.61
N GLY A 216 -8.63 -59.08 -5.47
CA GLY A 216 -7.79 -60.26 -5.16
C GLY A 216 -7.78 -60.73 -3.71
N THR A 217 -8.76 -61.57 -3.37
CA THR A 217 -8.73 -62.74 -2.45
C THR A 217 -7.49 -62.99 -1.55
N GLU A 218 -7.71 -63.07 -0.23
CA GLU A 218 -7.07 -64.10 0.61
C GLU A 218 -7.94 -64.46 1.84
N ALA A 219 -8.11 -65.77 2.06
CA ALA A 219 -8.96 -66.40 3.07
C ALA A 219 -8.21 -66.59 4.42
N PRO A 220 -8.93 -66.76 5.55
CA PRO A 220 -8.30 -66.82 6.88
C PRO A 220 -7.57 -68.15 7.16
N PRO A 221 -6.51 -68.13 7.99
CA PRO A 221 -5.74 -69.33 8.32
C PRO A 221 -6.49 -70.26 9.29
N LYS A 222 -6.42 -71.56 9.01
CA LYS A 222 -6.75 -72.64 9.96
C LYS A 222 -5.54 -72.93 10.83
N THR A 223 -5.70 -72.84 12.13
CA THR A 223 -4.76 -73.37 13.14
C THR A 223 -5.00 -74.87 13.34
N PRO A 224 -3.95 -75.68 13.61
CA PRO A 224 -4.09 -77.06 14.07
C PRO A 224 -4.68 -77.16 15.49
#